data_AF-A0A2U1AA02-F1
#
_entry.id   AF-A0A2U1AA02-F1
#
_cell.length_a   1.000
_cell.length_b   1.000
_cell.length_c   1.000
_cell.angle_alpha   90.00
_cell.angle_beta   90.00
_cell.angle_gamma   90.00
#
_symmetry.space_group_name_H-M   'P 1'
#
loop_
_entity.id
_entity.type
_entity.pdbx_description
1 polymer ?
#
loop_
_entity_poly.entity_id
_entity_poly.type
_entity_poly.pdbx_seq_one_letter_code
_entity_poly.pdbx_strand_id
1 'polypeptide(L)'
;MKTFRNWTATAMSLTSFLKPGDEVDQEMADYFINAVPPKTMTTDLIQLGEPHDHFRDQDRKYRPVFATLKRQGGKWFYAGICFSGQSEPARHHLFVTLESEVPDFGFKYYRSLCNPKLQYLQDRFGYWHGLDSTGKPDGPLKAGIVVHICNAGGTRISEETTRQWEV
;
A
#
# COMPACT_ATOMS: atom_id res chain seq x y z
N MET A 1 0.46 24.38 3.80
CA MET A 1 1.49 24.05 2.79
C MET A 1 2.68 23.41 3.49
N LYS A 2 3.13 22.27 2.98
CA LYS A 2 4.34 21.55 3.39
C LYS A 2 5.49 22.00 2.49
N THR A 3 6.64 22.36 3.06
CA THR A 3 7.78 22.85 2.28
C THR A 3 8.92 21.86 2.29
N PHE A 4 9.73 21.86 1.24
CA PHE A 4 10.95 21.04 1.18
C PHE A 4 11.87 21.34 2.36
N ARG A 5 12.09 22.62 2.68
CA ARG A 5 12.92 23.04 3.83
C ARG A 5 12.43 22.51 5.17
N ASN A 6 11.12 22.52 5.39
CA ASN A 6 10.55 21.97 6.62
C ASN A 6 10.77 20.47 6.69
N TRP A 7 10.65 19.75 5.57
CA TRP A 7 10.92 18.32 5.51
C TRP A 7 12.38 18.01 5.82
N THR A 8 13.33 18.69 5.17
CA THR A 8 14.78 18.46 5.36
C THR A 8 15.28 18.84 6.76
N ALA A 9 14.55 19.72 7.46
CA ALA A 9 14.80 20.03 8.87
C ALA A 9 14.33 18.93 9.83
N THR A 10 13.58 17.93 9.34
CA THR A 10 13.16 16.75 10.11
C THR A 10 14.02 15.52 9.79
N ALA A 11 13.99 14.52 10.67
CA ALA A 11 14.52 13.18 10.38
C ALA A 11 13.46 12.22 9.81
N MET A 12 12.34 12.74 9.28
CA MET A 12 11.20 11.93 8.84
C MET A 12 11.36 11.45 7.39
N SER A 13 10.89 10.23 7.12
CA SER A 13 10.67 9.80 5.74
C SER A 13 9.65 10.69 5.02
N LEU A 14 9.72 10.77 3.69
CA LEU A 14 8.79 11.55 2.87
C LEU A 14 7.32 11.17 3.16
N THR A 15 7.01 9.87 3.24
CA THR A 15 5.66 9.34 3.51
C THR A 15 5.19 9.54 4.96
N SER A 16 6.13 9.74 5.89
CA SER A 16 5.80 10.13 7.25
C SER A 16 5.46 11.63 7.31
N PHE A 17 6.19 12.47 6.58
CA PHE A 17 6.05 13.93 6.57
C PHE A 17 4.85 14.43 5.76
N LEU A 18 4.62 13.88 4.56
CA LEU A 18 3.52 14.22 3.66
C LEU A 18 2.34 13.26 3.84
N LYS A 19 1.13 13.81 3.91
CA LYS A 19 -0.14 13.08 3.87
C LYS A 19 -0.91 13.41 2.60
N PRO A 20 -1.68 12.45 2.04
CA PRO A 20 -2.49 12.72 0.86
C PRO A 20 -3.38 13.96 1.07
N GLY A 21 -3.34 14.89 0.12
CA GLY A 21 -4.02 16.18 0.19
C GLY A 21 -3.16 17.35 0.69
N ASP A 22 -1.94 17.11 1.16
CA ASP A 22 -1.02 18.19 1.52
C ASP A 22 -0.59 18.99 0.28
N GLU A 23 -0.85 20.31 0.28
CA GLU A 23 -0.23 21.24 -0.69
C GLU A 23 1.27 21.33 -0.43
N VAL A 24 2.08 21.24 -1.48
CA VAL A 24 3.55 21.35 -1.40
C VAL A 24 4.07 22.59 -2.14
N ASP A 25 5.24 23.08 -1.74
CA ASP A 25 5.93 24.16 -2.44
C ASP A 25 6.62 23.68 -3.73
N GLN A 26 7.05 24.64 -4.55
CA GLN A 26 7.74 24.34 -5.80
C GLN A 26 9.06 23.60 -5.56
N GLU A 27 9.78 23.91 -4.48
CA GLU A 27 11.04 23.23 -4.13
C GLU A 27 10.82 21.72 -3.87
N MET A 28 9.69 21.35 -3.25
CA MET A 28 9.32 19.93 -3.11
C MET A 28 8.97 19.29 -4.46
N ALA A 29 8.26 20.00 -5.34
CA ALA A 29 8.00 19.49 -6.69
C ALA A 29 9.29 19.29 -7.49
N ASP A 30 10.23 20.23 -7.37
CA ASP A 30 11.55 20.15 -8.00
C ASP A 30 12.36 18.97 -7.45
N TYR A 31 12.26 18.65 -6.15
CA TYR A 31 12.86 17.44 -5.58
C TYR A 31 12.33 16.16 -6.25
N PHE A 32 11.02 16.06 -6.51
CA PHE A 32 10.43 14.90 -7.20
C PHE A 32 10.94 14.72 -8.64
N ILE A 33 11.37 15.80 -9.28
CA ILE A 33 11.88 15.80 -10.66
C ILE A 33 13.40 15.58 -10.71
N ASN A 34 14.15 16.19 -9.80
CA ASN A 34 15.61 16.35 -9.93
C ASN A 34 16.43 15.37 -9.08
N ALA A 35 15.85 14.71 -8.07
CA ALA A 35 16.59 13.77 -7.24
C ALA A 35 17.05 12.54 -8.05
N VAL A 36 16.15 12.01 -8.87
CA VAL A 36 16.34 10.91 -9.82
C VAL A 36 15.38 11.13 -11.00
N PRO A 37 15.68 10.65 -12.22
CA PRO A 37 14.77 10.78 -13.35
C PRO A 37 13.34 10.32 -12.98
N PRO A 38 12.32 11.19 -13.09
CA PRO A 38 11.01 10.90 -12.56
C PRO A 38 10.36 9.76 -13.32
N LYS A 39 9.58 8.93 -12.62
CA LYS A 39 8.86 7.84 -13.26
C LYS A 39 7.80 8.35 -14.23
N THR A 40 7.17 9.47 -13.87
CA THR A 40 6.17 10.15 -14.67
C THR A 40 6.29 11.64 -14.42
N MET A 41 6.27 12.41 -15.50
CA MET A 41 6.32 13.87 -15.45
C MET A 41 5.45 14.41 -16.57
N THR A 42 4.25 14.85 -16.21
CA THR A 42 3.31 15.54 -17.09
C THR A 42 2.96 16.90 -16.49
N THR A 43 2.17 17.71 -17.20
CA THR A 43 1.69 19.00 -16.69
C THR A 43 0.90 18.87 -15.38
N ASP A 44 0.25 17.72 -15.14
CA ASP A 44 -0.68 17.52 -14.03
C ASP A 44 -0.25 16.44 -13.03
N LEU A 45 0.83 15.70 -13.32
CA LEU A 45 1.27 14.56 -12.51
C LEU A 45 2.79 14.44 -12.48
N ILE A 46 3.37 14.34 -11.29
CA ILE A 46 4.79 14.03 -11.08
C ILE A 46 4.89 12.81 -10.17
N GLN A 47 5.67 11.82 -10.57
CA GLN A 47 6.01 10.66 -9.75
C GLN A 47 7.51 10.55 -9.58
N LEU A 48 7.94 10.38 -8.33
CA LEU A 48 9.34 10.22 -7.98
C LEU A 48 9.94 9.02 -8.75
N GLY A 49 11.22 9.10 -9.11
CA GLY A 49 11.86 8.10 -9.98
C GLY A 49 11.97 6.71 -9.38
N GLU A 50 12.31 6.62 -8.09
CA GLU A 50 12.42 5.36 -7.37
C GLU A 50 11.06 4.85 -6.87
N PRO A 51 10.75 3.55 -7.06
CA PRO A 51 9.59 2.93 -6.44
C PRO A 51 9.67 3.04 -4.91
N HIS A 52 8.54 3.39 -4.29
CA HIS A 52 8.39 3.32 -2.84
C HIS A 52 8.25 1.86 -2.36
N ASP A 53 7.46 1.07 -3.09
CA ASP A 53 7.20 -0.35 -2.82
C ASP A 53 6.60 -1.03 -4.07
N HIS A 54 6.19 -2.28 -3.95
CA HIS A 54 5.46 -3.04 -4.97
C HIS A 54 4.15 -3.56 -4.41
N PHE A 55 3.04 -3.10 -4.97
CA PHE A 55 1.72 -3.58 -4.61
C PHE A 55 1.18 -4.50 -5.68
N ARG A 56 0.56 -5.59 -5.25
CA ARG A 56 -0.36 -6.36 -6.08
C ARG A 56 -1.64 -5.56 -6.33
N ASP A 57 -2.00 -5.41 -7.59
CA ASP A 57 -3.23 -4.76 -8.05
C ASP A 57 -4.44 -5.72 -8.07
N GLN A 58 -5.60 -5.21 -8.51
CA GLN A 58 -6.84 -5.99 -8.66
C GLN A 58 -6.73 -7.10 -9.74
N ASP A 59 -5.84 -6.93 -10.71
CA ASP A 59 -5.54 -7.93 -11.76
C ASP A 59 -4.52 -8.98 -11.29
N ARG A 60 -4.22 -9.03 -9.99
CA ARG A 60 -3.28 -9.95 -9.32
C ARG A 60 -1.82 -9.75 -9.72
N LYS A 61 -1.45 -8.65 -10.38
CA LYS A 61 -0.08 -8.34 -10.82
C LYS A 61 0.64 -7.47 -9.80
N TYR A 62 1.89 -7.83 -9.48
CA TYR A 62 2.77 -6.94 -8.71
C TYR A 62 3.25 -5.80 -9.59
N ARG A 63 3.04 -4.57 -9.12
CA ARG A 63 3.45 -3.35 -9.81
C ARG A 63 4.12 -2.41 -8.83
N PRO A 64 5.15 -1.66 -9.28
CA PRO A 64 5.75 -0.63 -8.47
C PRO A 64 4.76 0.49 -8.20
N VAL A 65 4.86 1.07 -7.00
CA VAL A 65 4.11 2.24 -6.57
C VAL A 65 5.06 3.37 -6.18
N PHE A 66 4.66 4.61 -6.42
CA PHE A 66 5.53 5.78 -6.37
C PHE A 66 4.91 6.90 -5.55
N ALA A 67 5.74 7.63 -4.83
CA ALA A 67 5.34 8.92 -4.27
C ALA A 67 4.91 9.85 -5.41
N THR A 68 3.71 10.42 -5.29
CA THR A 68 3.04 11.12 -6.40
C THR A 68 2.57 12.51 -5.98
N LEU A 69 2.85 13.52 -6.81
CA LEU A 69 2.23 14.84 -6.75
C LEU A 69 1.22 14.96 -7.90
N LYS A 70 0.04 15.51 -7.60
CA LYS A 70 -0.96 15.88 -8.60
C LYS A 70 -1.22 17.38 -8.59
N ARG A 71 -1.47 17.95 -9.75
CA ARG A 71 -1.74 19.38 -9.90
C ARG A 71 -3.23 19.66 -9.77
N GLN A 72 -3.59 20.63 -8.95
CA GLN A 72 -4.97 21.11 -8.78
C GLN A 72 -4.96 22.62 -8.57
N GLY A 73 -5.75 23.37 -9.34
CA GLY A 73 -5.82 24.83 -9.20
C GLY A 73 -4.46 25.55 -9.37
N GLY A 74 -3.58 25.03 -10.23
CA GLY A 74 -2.24 25.56 -10.47
C GLY A 74 -1.18 25.19 -9.44
N LYS A 75 -1.56 24.52 -8.34
CA LYS A 75 -0.69 24.12 -7.22
C LYS A 75 -0.45 22.61 -7.20
N TRP A 76 0.61 22.18 -6.53
CA TRP A 76 0.95 20.77 -6.35
C TRP A 76 0.44 20.23 -5.02
N PHE A 77 -0.18 19.05 -5.06
CA PHE A 77 -0.67 18.34 -3.88
C PHE A 77 -0.12 16.94 -3.85
N TYR A 78 0.28 16.47 -2.67
CA TYR A 78 0.69 15.09 -2.50
C TYR A 78 -0.51 14.16 -2.65
N ALA A 79 -0.47 13.28 -3.65
CA ALA A 79 -1.51 12.31 -3.94
C ALA A 79 -1.35 11.02 -3.13
N GLY A 80 -0.20 10.81 -2.47
CA GLY A 80 0.13 9.58 -1.78
C GLY A 80 1.04 8.66 -2.62
N ILE A 81 0.98 7.38 -2.28
CA ILE A 81 1.70 6.31 -2.99
C ILE A 81 0.77 5.73 -4.04
N CYS A 82 1.05 5.97 -5.33
CA CYS A 82 0.16 5.63 -6.44
C CYS A 82 0.84 4.64 -7.40
N PHE A 83 0.05 3.87 -8.17
CA PHE A 83 0.62 3.11 -9.28
C PHE A 83 1.17 4.07 -10.36
N SER A 84 2.07 3.57 -11.20
CA SER A 84 2.66 4.35 -12.28
C SER A 84 1.58 4.98 -13.18
N GLY A 85 1.70 6.28 -13.43
CA GLY A 85 0.77 7.07 -14.25
C GLY A 85 -0.58 7.37 -13.59
N GLN A 86 -0.81 6.94 -12.35
CA GLN A 86 -2.06 7.18 -11.63
C GLN A 86 -1.91 8.31 -10.60
N SER A 87 -3.03 8.93 -10.24
CA SER A 87 -3.11 10.08 -9.33
C SER A 87 -3.86 9.81 -8.03
N GLU A 88 -4.25 8.55 -7.78
CA GLU A 88 -4.98 8.13 -6.59
C GLU A 88 -4.17 7.08 -5.82
N PRO A 89 -4.21 7.08 -4.46
CA PRO A 89 -3.48 6.13 -3.66
C PRO A 89 -3.74 4.67 -4.08
N ALA A 90 -2.66 3.94 -4.33
CA ALA A 90 -2.70 2.53 -4.64
C ALA A 90 -3.14 1.73 -3.41
N ARG A 91 -3.97 0.71 -3.65
CA ARG A 91 -4.32 -0.30 -2.64
C ARG A 91 -3.58 -1.59 -2.94
N HIS A 92 -3.03 -2.21 -1.91
CA HIS A 92 -2.45 -3.53 -2.03
C HIS A 92 -3.56 -4.57 -1.91
N HIS A 93 -3.61 -5.53 -2.83
CA HIS A 93 -4.60 -6.59 -2.86
C HIS A 93 -3.99 -7.96 -2.51
N LEU A 94 -4.62 -8.67 -1.57
CA LEU A 94 -4.36 -10.08 -1.30
C LEU A 94 -5.50 -10.92 -1.89
N PHE A 95 -5.17 -12.08 -2.42
CA PHE A 95 -6.13 -13.05 -2.91
C PHE A 95 -5.83 -14.35 -2.21
N VAL A 96 -6.77 -14.82 -1.39
CA VAL A 96 -6.51 -15.91 -0.46
C VAL A 96 -7.63 -16.92 -0.49
N THR A 97 -7.32 -18.18 -0.17
CA THR A 97 -8.30 -19.26 -0.02
C THR A 97 -8.15 -19.86 1.36
N LEU A 98 -9.28 -20.08 2.02
CA LEU A 98 -9.32 -20.73 3.33
C LEU A 98 -8.74 -22.15 3.24
N GLU A 99 -7.78 -22.45 4.09
CA GLU A 99 -7.17 -23.79 4.19
C GLU A 99 -7.70 -24.58 5.38
N SER A 100 -7.76 -23.92 6.55
CA SER A 100 -8.16 -24.55 7.80
C SER A 100 -8.66 -23.53 8.80
N GLU A 101 -9.37 -24.00 9.80
CA GLU A 101 -9.85 -23.21 10.92
C GLU A 101 -9.51 -23.92 12.23
N VAL A 102 -9.29 -23.14 13.29
CA VAL A 102 -9.17 -23.64 14.66
C VAL A 102 -10.25 -22.93 15.49
N PRO A 103 -11.48 -23.48 15.54
CA PRO A 103 -12.65 -22.78 16.08
C PRO A 103 -12.49 -22.37 17.55
N ASP A 104 -11.83 -23.20 18.37
CA ASP A 104 -11.60 -22.95 19.80
C ASP A 104 -10.84 -21.64 20.06
N PHE A 105 -9.99 -21.23 19.12
CA PHE A 105 -9.22 -19.99 19.19
C PHE A 105 -9.74 -18.90 18.24
N GLY A 106 -10.78 -19.18 17.45
CA GLY A 106 -11.31 -18.28 16.43
C GLY A 106 -10.32 -17.99 15.30
N PHE A 107 -9.38 -18.91 15.03
CA PHE A 107 -8.33 -18.71 14.04
C PHE A 107 -8.72 -19.29 12.69
N LYS A 108 -8.41 -18.55 11.62
CA LYS A 108 -8.59 -18.99 10.23
C LYS A 108 -7.30 -18.85 9.46
N TYR A 109 -6.86 -19.93 8.82
CA TYR A 109 -5.64 -19.97 8.04
C TYR A 109 -5.95 -19.95 6.56
N TYR A 110 -5.24 -19.12 5.82
CA TYR A 110 -5.45 -18.92 4.40
C TYR A 110 -4.16 -19.06 3.61
N ARG A 111 -4.24 -19.63 2.41
CA ARG A 111 -3.15 -19.62 1.43
C ARG A 111 -3.29 -18.44 0.50
N SER A 112 -2.19 -17.84 0.08
CA SER A 112 -2.22 -16.96 -1.10
C SER A 112 -2.49 -17.76 -2.37
N LEU A 113 -3.46 -17.30 -3.16
CA LEU A 113 -3.69 -17.79 -4.53
C LEU A 113 -2.59 -17.39 -5.50
N CYS A 114 -1.84 -16.33 -5.18
CA CYS A 114 -0.89 -15.74 -6.10
C CYS A 114 0.57 -16.06 -5.77
N ASN A 115 0.85 -16.61 -4.59
CA ASN A 115 2.13 -17.18 -4.20
C ASN A 115 1.89 -18.27 -3.14
N PRO A 116 1.82 -19.56 -3.52
CA PRO A 116 1.48 -20.64 -2.59
C PRO A 116 2.38 -20.80 -1.36
N LYS A 117 3.56 -20.14 -1.35
CA LYS A 117 4.46 -20.11 -0.19
C LYS A 117 4.04 -19.11 0.88
N LEU A 118 3.15 -18.17 0.56
CA LEU A 118 2.64 -17.18 1.50
C LEU A 118 1.34 -17.68 2.11
N GLN A 119 1.30 -17.65 3.44
CA GLN A 119 0.14 -17.99 4.24
C GLN A 119 -0.21 -16.84 5.17
N TYR A 120 -1.49 -16.78 5.53
CA TYR A 120 -2.04 -15.74 6.37
C TYR A 120 -2.90 -16.35 7.46
N LEU A 121 -2.91 -15.71 8.62
CA LEU A 121 -3.82 -16.00 9.72
C LEU A 121 -4.77 -14.82 9.87
N GLN A 122 -6.06 -15.09 10.00
CA GLN A 122 -7.01 -14.15 10.60
C GLN A 122 -7.30 -14.61 12.03
N ASP A 123 -7.06 -13.72 13.00
CA ASP A 123 -7.29 -14.01 14.41
C ASP A 123 -8.77 -13.85 14.81
N ARG A 124 -9.09 -14.18 16.07
CA ARG A 124 -10.44 -14.03 16.65
C ARG A 124 -10.99 -12.61 16.67
N PHE A 125 -10.15 -11.61 16.50
CA PHE A 125 -10.54 -10.19 16.45
C PHE A 125 -10.68 -9.68 15.01
N GLY A 126 -10.38 -10.53 14.02
CA GLY A 126 -10.43 -10.20 12.60
C GLY A 126 -9.16 -9.53 12.06
N TYR A 127 -8.08 -9.49 12.84
CA TYR A 127 -6.80 -8.98 12.36
C TYR A 127 -6.10 -10.03 11.49
N TRP A 128 -5.49 -9.55 10.41
CA TRP A 128 -4.73 -10.39 9.49
C TRP A 128 -3.26 -10.36 9.85
N HIS A 129 -2.61 -11.49 9.71
CA HIS A 129 -1.19 -11.68 9.96
C HIS A 129 -0.56 -12.39 8.77
N GLY A 130 0.64 -11.98 8.36
CA GLY A 130 1.49 -12.82 7.53
C GLY A 130 2.10 -13.92 8.39
N LEU A 131 2.25 -15.12 7.85
CA LEU A 131 2.96 -16.20 8.51
C LEU A 131 4.39 -16.32 7.96
N ASP A 132 5.36 -16.48 8.85
CA ASP A 132 6.74 -16.78 8.46
C ASP A 132 6.89 -18.24 8.01
N SER A 133 8.11 -18.64 7.62
CA SER A 133 8.40 -20.01 7.18
C SER A 133 8.18 -21.09 8.24
N THR A 134 8.06 -20.71 9.51
CA THR A 134 7.77 -21.61 10.64
C THR A 134 6.28 -21.65 10.98
N GLY A 135 5.45 -20.87 10.28
CA GLY A 135 4.01 -20.74 10.55
C GLY A 135 3.69 -19.78 11.69
N LYS A 136 4.67 -19.02 12.18
CA LYS A 136 4.46 -18.03 13.25
C LYS A 136 3.94 -16.73 12.65
N PRO A 137 2.91 -16.10 13.23
CA PRO A 137 2.43 -14.80 12.76
C PRO A 137 3.45 -13.70 13.03
N ASP A 138 3.69 -12.87 12.01
CA ASP A 138 4.51 -11.66 12.08
C ASP A 138 3.61 -10.42 12.08
N GLY A 139 3.27 -9.93 13.27
CA GLY A 139 2.48 -8.71 13.50
C GLY A 139 1.13 -8.67 12.76
N PRO A 140 0.28 -7.68 13.03
CA PRO A 140 -0.86 -7.41 12.16
C PRO A 140 -0.39 -6.80 10.84
N LEU A 141 -1.01 -7.19 9.74
CA LEU A 141 -0.83 -6.57 8.44
C LEU A 141 -1.20 -5.09 8.51
N LYS A 142 -0.50 -4.26 7.71
CA LYS A 142 -0.80 -2.83 7.57
C LYS A 142 -2.27 -2.63 7.20
N ALA A 143 -2.89 -1.58 7.75
CA ALA A 143 -4.26 -1.19 7.42
C ALA A 143 -4.41 -0.79 5.94
N GLY A 144 -5.61 -0.97 5.39
CA GLY A 144 -5.94 -0.56 4.03
C GLY A 144 -5.58 -1.58 2.93
N ILE A 145 -5.07 -2.76 3.30
CA ILE A 145 -4.88 -3.88 2.38
C ILE A 145 -6.24 -4.52 2.12
N VAL A 146 -6.59 -4.70 0.86
CA VAL A 146 -7.84 -5.34 0.45
C VAL A 146 -7.60 -6.85 0.34
N VAL A 147 -8.32 -7.63 1.14
CA VAL A 147 -8.23 -9.10 1.15
C VAL A 147 -9.44 -9.67 0.44
N HIS A 148 -9.21 -10.28 -0.72
CA HIS A 148 -10.20 -11.04 -1.47
C HIS A 148 -10.14 -12.49 -1.02
N ILE A 149 -11.19 -12.95 -0.33
CA ILE A 149 -11.34 -14.36 0.05
C ILE A 149 -12.02 -15.07 -1.10
N CYS A 150 -11.38 -16.10 -1.62
CA CYS A 150 -11.77 -16.85 -2.80
C CYS A 150 -12.01 -18.32 -2.48
N ASN A 151 -12.91 -18.96 -3.23
CA ASN A 151 -13.06 -20.41 -3.20
C ASN A 151 -11.82 -21.10 -3.82
N ALA A 152 -11.77 -22.43 -3.74
CA ALA A 152 -10.70 -23.23 -4.34
C ALA A 152 -10.56 -23.04 -5.86
N GLY A 153 -11.64 -22.66 -6.56
CA GLY A 153 -11.64 -22.32 -7.98
C GLY A 153 -11.13 -20.91 -8.30
N GLY A 154 -10.75 -20.12 -7.28
CA GLY A 154 -10.23 -18.77 -7.45
C GLY A 154 -11.29 -17.68 -7.65
N THR A 155 -12.58 -18.02 -7.56
CA THR A 155 -13.69 -17.07 -7.59
C THR A 155 -13.82 -16.39 -6.23
N ARG A 156 -13.95 -15.05 -6.22
CA ARG A 156 -14.12 -14.28 -4.98
C ARG A 156 -15.47 -14.61 -4.32
N ILE A 157 -15.43 -14.98 -3.05
CA ILE A 157 -16.58 -15.21 -2.17
C ILE A 157 -16.88 -13.94 -1.38
N SER A 158 -15.85 -13.32 -0.80
CA SER A 158 -15.98 -12.10 -0.02
C SER A 158 -14.75 -11.20 -0.17
N GLU A 159 -14.89 -9.95 0.25
CA GLU A 159 -13.84 -8.95 0.28
C GLU A 159 -13.90 -8.24 1.62
N GLU A 160 -12.74 -7.96 2.19
CA GLU A 160 -12.60 -7.12 3.36
C GLU A 160 -11.33 -6.28 3.29
N THR A 161 -11.22 -5.28 4.16
CA THR A 161 -10.04 -4.41 4.24
C THR A 161 -9.42 -4.53 5.61
N THR A 162 -8.10 -4.74 5.67
CA THR A 162 -7.35 -4.80 6.92
C THR A 162 -7.51 -3.48 7.67
N ARG A 163 -7.69 -3.59 8.98
CA ARG A 163 -7.97 -2.45 9.85
C ARG A 163 -6.70 -2.00 10.55
N GLN A 164 -6.70 -0.76 11.03
CA GLN A 164 -5.64 -0.30 11.90
C GLN A 164 -5.70 -1.08 13.21
N TRP A 165 -4.53 -1.50 13.69
CA TRP A 165 -4.42 -2.14 14.98
C TRP A 165 -4.71 -1.12 16.08
N GLU A 166 -5.78 -1.35 16.82
CA GLU A 166 -6.14 -0.57 18.01
C GLU A 166 -5.42 -1.20 19.21
N VAL A 167 -4.46 -0.48 19.79
CA VAL A 167 -3.74 -0.85 21.03
C VAL A 167 -4.54 -0.39 22.23
#